data_AF-A0A9D6UIS1-F1
#
_entry.id   AF-A0A9D6UIS1-F1
#
_cell.length_a   1.000
_cell.length_b   1.000
_cell.length_c   1.000
_cell.angle_alpha   90.00
_cell.angle_beta   90.00
_cell.angle_gamma   90.00
#
_symmetry.space_group_name_H-M   'P 1'
#
loop_
_entity.id
_entity.type
_entity.pdbx_description
1 polymer ?
#
loop_
_entity_poly.entity_id
_entity_poly.type
_entity_poly.pdbx_seq_one_letter_code
_entity_poly.pdbx_strand_id
1 'polypeptide(L)'
;MEEFARIKRLPPYVFSIVTNMKIEARQRGEDIIDLGMGNPDMPTPKHIVDKMIEATKNPRNHHYSASRGITKLRHAISAWYKRRYNVDIDPETEAIVTIG
;
A
#
# COMPACT_ATOMS: atom_id res chain seq x y z
N MET A 1 24.24 -24.34 -1.01
CA MET A 1 23.97 -22.90 -1.15
C MET A 1 23.91 -22.33 0.26
N GLU A 2 24.81 -21.42 0.61
CA GLU A 2 24.88 -20.89 1.97
C GLU A 2 23.78 -19.83 2.16
N GLU A 3 22.92 -20.00 3.16
CA GLU A 3 21.82 -19.07 3.42
C GLU A 3 22.27 -17.83 4.22
N PHE A 4 21.82 -16.65 3.80
CA PHE A 4 22.12 -15.38 4.48
C PHE A 4 21.54 -15.34 5.91
N ALA A 5 22.37 -14.92 6.87
CA ALA A 5 21.99 -14.85 8.29
C ALA A 5 20.75 -13.97 8.58
N ARG A 6 20.47 -12.95 7.75
CA ARG A 6 19.28 -12.09 7.90
C ARG A 6 17.98 -12.84 7.60
N ILE A 7 18.00 -13.78 6.64
CA ILE A 7 16.82 -14.57 6.28
C ILE A 7 16.43 -15.51 7.42
N LYS A 8 17.42 -16.13 8.07
CA LYS A 8 17.20 -17.04 9.21
C LYS A 8 16.56 -16.38 10.44
N ARG A 9 16.58 -15.05 10.52
CA ARG A 9 16.01 -14.29 11.65
C ARG A 9 14.58 -13.81 11.38
N LEU A 10 14.04 -14.02 10.18
CA LEU A 10 12.65 -13.66 9.90
C LEU A 10 11.73 -14.62 10.65
N PRO A 11 10.81 -14.10 11.49
CA PRO A 11 9.86 -14.96 12.19
C PRO A 11 8.88 -15.59 11.20
N PRO A 12 8.27 -16.73 11.55
CA PRO A 12 7.17 -17.30 10.78
C PRO A 12 6.04 -16.29 10.58
N TYR A 13 5.49 -16.24 9.37
CA TYR A 13 4.38 -15.35 9.04
C TYR A 13 3.06 -15.94 9.54
N VAL A 14 2.65 -15.56 10.76
CA VAL A 14 1.45 -16.11 11.43
C VAL A 14 0.19 -16.03 10.56
N PHE A 15 0.04 -14.97 9.77
CA PHE A 15 -1.14 -14.81 8.91
C PHE A 15 -1.26 -15.85 7.80
N SER A 16 -0.16 -16.41 7.27
CA SER A 16 -0.28 -17.50 6.27
C SER A 16 -0.82 -18.78 6.91
N ILE A 17 -0.42 -19.05 8.15
CA ILE A 17 -0.90 -20.22 8.91
C ILE A 17 -2.41 -20.11 9.14
N VAL A 18 -2.86 -18.97 9.68
CA VAL A 18 -4.30 -18.71 9.91
C VAL A 18 -5.08 -18.71 8.59
N THR A 19 -4.50 -18.18 7.51
CA THR A 19 -5.14 -18.19 6.19
C THR A 19 -5.32 -19.61 5.66
N ASN A 20 -4.33 -20.49 5.82
CA ASN A 20 -4.43 -21.89 5.41
C ASN A 20 -5.52 -22.63 6.21
N MET A 21 -5.53 -22.47 7.53
CA MET A 21 -6.57 -23.07 8.39
C MET A 21 -7.98 -22.61 8.00
N LYS A 22 -8.16 -21.32 7.67
CA LYS A 22 -9.41 -20.76 7.16
C LYS A 22 -9.83 -21.38 5.84
N ILE A 23 -8.88 -21.56 4.91
CA ILE A 23 -9.16 -22.18 3.61
C ILE A 23 -9.61 -23.63 3.80
N GLU A 24 -8.92 -24.40 4.63
CA GLU A 24 -9.29 -25.79 4.94
C GLU A 24 -10.68 -25.89 5.59
N ALA A 25 -11.00 -24.99 6.54
CA ALA A 25 -12.31 -24.95 7.17
C ALA A 25 -13.43 -24.63 6.18
N ARG A 26 -13.22 -23.64 5.29
CA ARG A 26 -14.15 -23.34 4.20
C ARG A 26 -14.36 -24.52 3.26
N GLN A 27 -13.29 -25.28 2.95
CA GLN A 27 -13.39 -26.48 2.12
C GLN A 27 -14.19 -27.61 2.78
N ARG A 28 -14.22 -27.66 4.12
CA ARG A 28 -15.10 -28.56 4.90
C ARG A 28 -16.55 -28.07 4.97
N GLY A 29 -16.88 -26.93 4.36
CA GLY A 29 -18.22 -26.34 4.37
C GLY A 29 -18.54 -25.53 5.62
N GLU A 30 -17.54 -25.17 6.42
CA GLU A 30 -17.75 -24.33 7.61
C GLU A 30 -17.99 -22.86 7.20
N ASP A 31 -18.93 -22.20 7.88
CA ASP A 31 -19.18 -20.76 7.72
C ASP A 31 -18.16 -19.95 8.52
N ILE A 32 -17.22 -19.31 7.82
CA ILE A 32 -16.09 -18.60 8.44
C ILE A 32 -16.26 -17.09 8.32
N ILE A 33 -16.50 -16.45 9.46
CA ILE A 33 -16.41 -14.99 9.61
C ILE A 33 -14.95 -14.58 9.75
N ASP A 34 -14.44 -13.88 8.74
CA ASP A 34 -13.03 -13.49 8.65
C ASP A 34 -12.82 -12.05 9.14
N LEU A 35 -12.36 -11.91 10.39
CA LEU A 35 -11.95 -10.65 10.99
C LEU A 35 -10.42 -10.53 11.10
N GLY A 36 -9.68 -11.39 10.39
CA GLY A 36 -8.24 -11.56 10.60
C GLY A 36 -7.36 -10.64 9.77
N MET A 37 -7.86 -10.09 8.66
CA MET A 37 -7.12 -9.18 7.78
C MET A 37 -7.71 -7.78 7.80
N GLY A 38 -6.86 -6.76 7.99
CA GLY A 38 -7.24 -5.35 7.95
C GLY A 38 -7.43 -4.77 6.55
N ASN A 39 -7.81 -5.61 5.57
CA ASN A 39 -8.08 -5.14 4.22
C ASN A 39 -9.46 -4.46 4.20
N PRO A 40 -9.57 -3.21 3.72
CA PRO A 40 -10.87 -2.57 3.55
C PRO A 40 -11.78 -3.39 2.62
N ASP A 41 -13.06 -3.48 2.97
CA ASP A 41 -14.12 -4.12 2.18
C ASP A 41 -14.73 -3.17 1.13
N MET A 42 -14.61 -1.87 1.37
CA MET A 42 -15.12 -0.84 0.46
C MET A 42 -14.18 -0.59 -0.72
N PRO A 43 -14.72 -0.35 -1.94
CA PRO A 43 -13.90 -0.05 -3.10
C PRO A 43 -13.22 1.32 -2.97
N THR A 44 -12.12 1.50 -3.71
CA THR A 44 -11.49 2.81 -3.85
C THR A 44 -12.50 3.83 -4.42
N PRO A 45 -12.59 5.06 -3.87
CA PRO A 45 -13.49 6.10 -4.38
C PRO A 45 -13.35 6.35 -5.89
N LYS A 46 -14.49 6.47 -6.59
CA LYS A 46 -14.56 6.59 -8.06
C LYS A 46 -13.63 7.65 -8.66
N HIS A 47 -13.56 8.83 -8.05
CA HIS A 47 -12.73 9.93 -8.57
C HIS A 47 -11.23 9.60 -8.58
N ILE A 48 -10.75 8.73 -7.68
CA ILE A 48 -9.36 8.26 -7.64
C ILE A 48 -9.13 7.28 -8.79
N VAL A 49 -10.05 6.33 -8.97
CA VAL A 49 -10.00 5.35 -10.07
C VAL A 49 -10.02 6.06 -11.43
N ASP A 50 -10.91 7.03 -11.61
CA ASP A 50 -11.01 7.82 -12.84
C ASP A 50 -9.72 8.59 -13.11
N LYS A 51 -9.11 9.20 -12.08
CA LYS A 51 -7.85 9.93 -12.23
C LYS A 51 -6.69 9.01 -12.58
N MET A 52 -6.67 7.80 -12.02
CA MET A 52 -5.68 6.77 -12.39
C MET A 52 -5.83 6.39 -13.87
N ILE A 53 -7.05 6.13 -14.34
CA ILE A 53 -7.33 5.82 -15.75
C ILE A 53 -6.91 6.96 -16.67
N GLU A 54 -7.18 8.21 -16.29
CA GLU A 54 -6.73 9.38 -17.04
C GLU A 54 -5.19 9.44 -17.10
N ALA A 55 -4.52 9.25 -15.96
CA ALA A 55 -3.06 9.32 -15.86
C ALA A 55 -2.36 8.21 -16.65
N THR A 56 -2.90 6.99 -16.67
CA THR A 56 -2.30 5.86 -17.42
C THR A 56 -2.38 6.04 -18.93
N LYS A 57 -3.36 6.79 -19.43
CA LYS A 57 -3.48 7.13 -20.86
C LYS A 57 -2.42 8.11 -21.35
N ASN A 58 -1.69 8.78 -20.47
CA ASN A 58 -0.62 9.71 -20.85
C ASN A 58 0.72 8.97 -21.00
N PRO A 59 1.29 8.86 -22.22
CA PRO A 59 2.55 8.14 -22.44
C PRO A 59 3.74 8.70 -21.65
N ARG A 60 3.72 9.99 -21.29
CA ARG A 60 4.78 10.60 -20.47
C ARG A 60 4.89 9.97 -19.09
N ASN A 61 3.82 9.36 -18.59
CA ASN A 61 3.80 8.71 -17.28
C ASN A 61 4.34 7.27 -17.32
N HIS A 62 4.72 6.74 -18.49
CA HIS A 62 5.21 5.36 -18.64
C HIS A 62 6.70 5.22 -18.34
N HIS A 63 7.42 6.33 -18.22
CA HIS A 63 8.83 6.36 -17.86
C HIS A 63 9.04 6.32 -16.35
N TYR A 64 10.30 6.11 -15.93
CA TYR A 64 10.66 6.22 -14.52
C TYR A 64 10.24 7.57 -13.95
N SER A 65 9.59 7.51 -12.79
CA SER A 65 9.34 8.70 -11.97
C SER A 65 10.61 9.11 -11.22
N ALA A 66 10.63 10.33 -10.68
CA ALA A 66 11.70 10.75 -9.78
C ALA A 66 11.80 9.80 -8.58
N SER A 67 13.01 9.46 -8.13
CA SER A 67 13.25 8.48 -7.06
C SER A 67 12.56 8.84 -5.74
N ARG A 68 12.31 10.12 -5.51
CA ARG A 68 11.61 10.62 -4.32
C ARG A 68 10.09 10.63 -4.44
N GLY A 69 9.57 10.35 -5.63
CA GLY A 69 8.17 10.51 -6.01
C GLY A 69 7.89 11.77 -6.82
N ILE A 70 6.76 11.77 -7.52
CA ILE A 70 6.27 12.87 -8.36
C ILE A 70 6.14 14.14 -7.51
N THR A 71 6.74 15.25 -7.93
CA THR A 71 6.73 16.54 -7.20
C THR A 71 5.33 16.98 -6.78
N LYS A 72 4.37 16.96 -7.71
CA LYS A 72 2.98 17.36 -7.41
C LYS A 72 2.32 16.48 -6.33
N LEU A 73 2.69 15.21 -6.23
CA LEU A 73 2.20 14.32 -5.18
C LEU A 73 2.81 14.68 -3.82
N ARG A 74 4.13 14.94 -3.76
CA ARG A 74 4.80 15.41 -2.53
C ARG A 74 4.17 16.71 -2.01
N HIS A 75 3.93 17.69 -2.87
CA HIS A 75 3.21 18.92 -2.50
C HIS A 75 1.79 18.65 -1.99
N ALA A 76 1.06 17.72 -2.62
CA ALA A 76 -0.30 17.37 -2.19
C ALA A 76 -0.31 16.73 -0.78
N ILE A 77 0.68 15.87 -0.48
CA ILE A 77 0.89 15.25 0.84
C ILE A 77 1.17 16.34 1.89
N SER A 78 2.15 17.22 1.64
CA SER A 78 2.47 18.33 2.55
C SER A 78 1.27 19.23 2.82
N ALA A 79 0.54 19.63 1.76
CA ALA A 79 -0.65 20.47 1.89
C ALA A 79 -1.78 19.76 2.65
N TRP A 80 -1.92 18.44 2.50
CA TRP A 80 -2.90 17.66 3.26
C TRP A 80 -2.57 17.62 4.75
N TYR A 81 -1.29 17.43 5.11
CA TYR A 81 -0.84 17.50 6.51
C TYR A 81 -1.12 18.87 7.13
N LYS A 82 -0.85 19.96 6.40
CA LYS A 82 -1.15 21.30 6.88
C LYS A 82 -2.65 21.50 7.13
N ARG A 83 -3.51 21.09 6.20
CA ARG A 83 -4.98 21.25 6.38
C ARG A 83 -5.55 20.37 7.49
N ARG A 84 -5.06 19.13 7.60
CA ARG A 84 -5.66 18.12 8.49
C ARG A 84 -5.14 18.22 9.93
N TYR A 85 -3.88 18.60 10.09
CA TYR A 85 -3.15 18.54 11.35
C TYR A 85 -2.42 19.85 11.72
N ASN A 86 -2.46 20.87 10.86
CA ASN A 86 -1.69 22.11 11.01
C ASN A 86 -0.17 21.87 11.12
N VAL A 87 0.33 20.80 10.47
CA VAL A 87 1.77 20.48 10.41
C VAL A 87 2.33 20.98 9.09
N ASP A 88 3.38 21.79 9.16
CA ASP A 88 4.16 22.21 7.99
C ASP A 88 5.18 21.11 7.65
N ILE A 89 5.18 20.65 6.39
CA ILE A 89 6.12 19.65 5.84
C ILE A 89 6.73 20.23 4.57
N ASP A 90 8.05 20.36 4.51
CA ASP A 90 8.76 20.73 3.30
C ASP A 90 8.72 19.56 2.28
N PRO A 91 8.03 19.71 1.13
CA PRO A 91 7.94 18.65 0.15
C PRO A 91 9.31 18.23 -0.41
N GLU A 92 10.31 19.12 -0.41
CA GLU A 92 11.65 18.88 -0.96
C GLU A 92 12.64 18.30 0.04
N THR A 93 12.35 18.25 1.33
CA THR A 93 13.29 17.68 2.32
C THR A 93 12.64 16.64 3.24
N GLU A 94 11.33 16.69 3.44
CA GLU A 94 10.60 15.91 4.45
C GLU A 94 9.55 14.95 3.86
N ALA A 95 9.39 14.92 2.52
CA ALA A 95 8.50 14.00 1.84
C ALA A 95 9.22 13.06 0.85
N ILE A 96 8.89 11.77 0.95
CA ILE A 96 9.27 10.72 0.02
C ILE A 96 8.08 9.78 -0.22
N VAL A 97 7.88 9.37 -1.47
CA VAL A 97 6.83 8.43 -1.84
C VAL A 97 7.43 7.03 -1.98
N THR A 98 6.83 6.05 -1.32
CA THR A 98 7.21 4.64 -1.40
C THR A 98 6.09 3.81 -2.03
N ILE A 99 6.42 2.59 -2.43
CA ILE A 99 5.44 1.54 -2.69
C ILE A 99 5.10 0.98 -1.31
N GLY A 100 3.83 1.11 -0.91
CA GLY A 100 3.34 0.84 0.45
C GLY A 100 3.84 -0.46 1.07
#